data_AF-A0A1E4YEW7-F1
#
_entry.id   AF-A0A1E4YEW7-F1
#
_cell.length_a   1.000
_cell.length_b   1.000
_cell.length_c   1.000
_cell.angle_alpha   90.00
_cell.angle_beta   90.00
_cell.angle_gamma   90.00
#
_symmetry.space_group_name_H-M   'P 1'
#
loop_
_entity.id
_entity.type
_entity.pdbx_description
1 polymer ?
#
loop_
_entity_poly.entity_id
_entity_poly.type
_entity_poly.pdbx_seq_one_letter_code
_entity_poly.pdbx_strand_id
1 'polypeptide(L)' 'MPLYIKDDTIDRLARRYQALTKATTKTEAVRLALQKALDEELTKPALADVAVAFCRNLKQKAIAKIESAGKAEEI' A
#
# COMPACT_ATOMS: atom_id res chain seq x y z
N MET A 1 -21.32 16.56 -10.44
CA MET A 1 -21.40 17.93 -9.89
C MET A 1 -20.00 18.46 -9.60
N PRO A 2 -19.73 19.77 -9.77
CA PRO A 2 -18.46 20.37 -9.36
C PRO A 2 -18.32 20.36 -7.83
N LEU A 3 -17.17 19.91 -7.33
CA LEU A 3 -16.83 19.94 -5.91
C LEU A 3 -16.55 21.39 -5.48
N TYR A 4 -17.30 21.91 -4.50
CA TYR A 4 -17.00 23.19 -3.88
C TYR A 4 -16.19 22.97 -2.60
N ILE A 5 -14.98 23.51 -2.58
CA ILE A 5 -14.09 23.48 -1.43
C ILE A 5 -14.08 24.90 -0.87
N LYS A 6 -14.56 25.07 0.36
CA LYS A 6 -14.65 26.39 1.02
C LYS A 6 -13.30 26.84 1.59
N ASP A 7 -12.44 25.90 1.95
CA ASP A 7 -11.12 26.18 2.49
C ASP A 7 -10.11 26.42 1.35
N ASP A 8 -9.55 27.64 1.29
CA ASP A 8 -8.59 28.04 0.27
C ASP A 8 -7.31 27.20 0.28
N THR A 9 -6.90 26.68 1.44
CA THR A 9 -5.72 25.82 1.55
C THR A 9 -5.97 24.47 0.87
N ILE A 10 -7.17 23.92 1.02
CA ILE A 10 -7.59 22.67 0.38
C ILE A 10 -7.83 22.89 -1.12
N ASP A 11 -8.41 24.02 -1.54
CA ASP A 11 -8.58 24.32 -2.98
C ASP A 11 -7.23 24.43 -3.69
N ARG A 12 -6.23 25.06 -3.05
CA ARG A 12 -4.84 25.08 -3.55
C ARG A 12 -4.26 23.68 -3.69
N LEU A 13 -4.47 22.81 -2.70
CA LEU A 13 -4.01 21.42 -2.76
C LEU A 13 -4.67 20.65 -3.92
N ALA A 14 -5.99 20.79 -4.07
CA ALA A 14 -6.74 20.18 -5.16
C ALA A 14 -6.27 20.65 -6.53
N ARG A 15 -6.02 21.95 -6.71
CA ARG A 15 -5.45 22.52 -7.95
C ARG A 15 -4.05 22.03 -8.24
N ARG A 16 -3.20 21.93 -7.21
CA ARG A 16 -1.83 21.42 -7.36
C ARG A 16 -1.83 19.95 -7.78
N TYR A 17 -2.70 19.14 -7.16
CA TYR A 17 -2.88 17.74 -7.54
C TYR A 17 -3.49 17.59 -8.94
N GLN A 18 -4.44 18.44 -9.31
CA GLN A 18 -4.99 18.50 -10.67
C GLN A 18 -3.89 18.77 -11.70
N ALA A 19 -3.01 19.75 -11.46
CA ALA A 19 -1.91 20.08 -12.37
C ALA A 19 -0.91 18.92 -12.50
N LEU A 20 -0.59 18.23 -11.40
CA LEU A 20 0.31 17.08 -11.39
C LEU A 20 -0.27 15.87 -12.15
N THR A 21 -1.56 15.58 -11.93
CA THR A 21 -2.24 14.43 -12.55
C THR A 21 -2.79 14.74 -13.94
N LYS A 22 -2.71 16.01 -14.38
CA LYS A 22 -3.32 16.52 -15.62
C LYS A 22 -4.83 16.23 -15.72
N ALA A 23 -5.49 16.14 -14.58
CA ALA A 23 -6.93 15.90 -14.53
C ALA A 23 -7.69 17.11 -15.10
N THR A 24 -8.78 16.85 -15.82
CA THR A 24 -9.56 17.89 -16.49
C THR A 24 -10.22 18.86 -15.50
N THR A 25 -10.62 18.35 -14.33
CA THR A 25 -11.24 19.15 -13.27
C THR A 25 -10.67 18.83 -11.90
N LYS A 26 -10.72 19.80 -10.98
CA LYS A 26 -10.33 19.59 -9.57
C LYS A 26 -11.14 18.48 -8.89
N THR A 27 -12.39 18.27 -9.31
CA THR A 27 -13.24 17.20 -8.79
C THR A 27 -12.70 15.83 -9.17
N GLU A 28 -12.26 15.65 -10.41
CA GLU A 28 -11.63 14.39 -10.85
C GLU A 28 -10.29 14.17 -10.15
N ALA A 29 -9.49 15.22 -10.02
CA ALA A 29 -8.22 15.17 -9.30
C ALA A 29 -8.43 14.68 -7.86
N VAL A 30 -9.39 15.27 -7.14
CA VAL A 30 -9.71 14.88 -5.76
C VAL A 30 -10.26 13.46 -5.69
N ARG A 31 -11.12 13.05 -6.63
CA ARG A 31 -11.62 11.66 -6.68
C ARG A 31 -10.49 10.65 -6.83
N LEU A 32 -9.54 10.91 -7.73
CA LEU A 32 -8.37 10.04 -7.93
C LEU A 32 -7.49 9.99 -6.69
N ALA A 33 -7.25 11.13 -6.03
CA ALA A 33 -6.47 11.17 -4.80
C ALA A 33 -7.12 10.32 -3.69
N LEU A 34 -8.43 10.49 -3.49
CA LEU A 34 -9.18 9.76 -2.46
C LEU A 34 -9.24 8.26 -2.76
N GLN A 35 -9.49 7.88 -4.02
CA GLN A 35 -9.52 6.47 -4.39
C GLN A 35 -8.17 5.81 -4.11
N LYS A 36 -7.06 6.44 -4.50
CA LYS A 36 -5.72 5.91 -4.21
C LYS A 36 -5.46 5.78 -2.70
N ALA A 37 -5.81 6.79 -1.92
CA ALA A 37 -5.64 6.74 -0.47
C ALA A 37 -6.50 5.62 0.15
N LEU A 38 -7.73 5.43 -0.33
CA LEU A 38 -8.58 4.32 0.12
C LEU A 38 -8.00 2.97 -0.28
N ASP A 39 -7.54 2.82 -1.51
CA ASP A 39 -6.93 1.57 -1.98
C ASP A 39 -5.67 1.26 -1.15
N GLU A 40 -4.83 2.25 -0.86
CA GLU A 40 -3.67 2.11 0.02
C GLU A 40 -4.07 1.70 1.44
N GLU A 41 -5.08 2.32 2.04
CA GLU A 41 -5.55 1.96 3.39
C GLU A 41 -6.20 0.56 3.43
N LEU A 42 -6.96 0.20 2.39
CA LEU A 42 -7.64 -1.09 2.29
C LEU A 42 -6.70 -2.25 1.96
N THR A 43 -5.60 -1.98 1.25
CA THR A 43 -4.59 -3.00 0.90
C THR A 43 -3.53 -3.19 1.97
N LYS A 44 -3.51 -2.36 3.01
CA LYS A 44 -2.65 -2.60 4.18
C LYS A 44 -3.00 -3.96 4.77
N PRO A 45 -2.07 -4.94 4.73
CA PRO A 45 -2.33 -6.24 5.33
C PRO A 45 -2.62 -6.01 6.81
N ALA A 46 -3.62 -6.71 7.35
CA ALA A 46 -3.86 -6.65 8.78
C ALA A 46 -2.58 -7.11 9.49
N LEU A 47 -2.29 -6.53 10.67
CA LEU A 47 -1.10 -6.90 11.45
C LEU A 47 -1.03 -8.42 11.69
N ALA A 48 -2.19 -9.05 11.84
CA ALA A 48 -2.33 -10.50 11.95
C ALA A 48 -1.83 -11.26 10.71
N ASP A 49 -2.15 -10.79 9.50
CA ASP A 49 -1.70 -11.42 8.25
C ASP A 49 -0.18 -11.31 8.10
N VAL A 50 0.39 -10.17 8.49
CA VAL A 50 1.85 -9.96 8.53
C VAL A 50 2.50 -10.92 9.53
N ALA A 51 1.93 -11.07 10.72
CA ALA A 51 2.43 -11.98 11.75
C ALA A 51 2.38 -13.46 11.30
N VAL A 52 1.28 -13.89 10.67
CA VAL A 52 1.14 -15.25 10.13
C VAL A 52 2.17 -15.50 9.03
N ALA A 53 2.34 -14.55 8.09
CA ALA A 53 3.35 -14.66 7.04
C ALA A 53 4.78 -14.76 7.61
N PHE A 54 5.08 -13.95 8.64
CA PHE A 54 6.36 -13.98 9.34
C PHE A 54 6.64 -15.34 10.00
N CYS A 55 5.69 -15.86 10.79
CA CYS A 55 5.82 -17.18 11.42
C CYS A 55 5.98 -18.30 10.38
N ARG A 56 5.25 -18.24 9.26
CA ARG A 56 5.38 -19.21 8.16
C ARG A 56 6.78 -19.18 7.54
N ASN A 57 7.32 -17.98 7.29
CA ASN A 57 8.67 -17.81 6.75
C ASN A 57 9.76 -18.32 7.72
N LEU A 58 9.60 -18.09 9.02
CA LEU A 58 10.52 -18.63 10.03
C LEU A 58 10.53 -20.16 10.03
N LYS A 59 9.34 -20.79 9.98
CA LYS A 59 9.22 -22.25 9.90
C LYS A 59 9.88 -22.81 8.64
N GLN A 60 9.62 -22.21 7.48
CA GLN A 60 10.24 -22.63 6.22
C GLN A 60 11.76 -22.49 6.26
N LYS A 61 12.29 -21.39 6.81
CA LYS A 61 13.73 -21.19 6.96
C LYS A 61 14.37 -22.21 7.89
N ALA A 62 13.68 -22.59 8.96
CA ALA A 62 14.14 -23.65 9.87
C ALA A 62 14.18 -25.02 9.17
N ILE A 63 13.13 -25.37 8.43
CA ILE A 63 13.08 -26.63 7.66
C ILE A 63 14.19 -26.66 6.61
N ALA A 64 14.35 -25.61 5.80
CA ALA A 64 15.41 -25.51 4.81
C ALA A 64 16.82 -25.61 5.44
N LYS A 65 17.01 -25.03 6.63
CA LYS A 65 18.28 -25.14 7.37
C LYS A 65 18.54 -26.58 7.81
N ILE A 66 17.53 -27.28 8.31
CA ILE A 66 17.64 -28.69 8.73
C ILE A 66 17.94 -29.58 7.52
N GLU A 67 17.24 -29.39 6.41
CA GLU A 67 17.48 -30.13 5.15
C GLU A 67 18.89 -29.88 4.59
N SER A 68 19.39 -28.64 4.69
CA SER A 68 20.77 -28.32 4.28
C SER A 68 21.83 -28.90 5.20
N ALA A 69 21.54 -29.05 6.50
CA ALA A 69 22.45 -29.64 7.47
C ALA A 69 22.53 -31.16 7.31
N GLY A 70 21.40 -31.85 7.12
CA GLY A 70 21.38 -33.30 6.88
C GLY A 70 22.12 -33.71 5.60
N LYS A 71 22.10 -32.87 4.57
CA LYS A 71 22.84 -33.10 3.31
C LYS A 71 24.36 -32.96 3.42
N ALA A 72 24.86 -32.28 4.45
CA ALA A 72 26.29 -32.08 4.67
C ALA A 72 26.95 -33.21 5.47
N GLU A 73 26.15 -34.06 6.13
CA GLU A 73 26.62 -35.19 6.96
C GLU A 73 26.63 -36.53 6.21
N GLU A 74 26.15 -36.56 4.95
CA GLU A 74 26.01 -37.76 4.12
C GLU A 74 27.04 -37.82 2.96
N ILE A 75 28.10 -37.00 2.99
CA ILE A 75 29.19 -36.95 1.98
C ILE A 75 30.54 -37.25 2.63
#